data_AF-A0A522G1U3-F1
#
_entry.id   AF-A0A522G1U3-F1
#
_cell.length_a   1.000
_cell.length_b   1.000
_cell.length_c   1.000
_cell.angle_alpha   90.00
_cell.angle_beta   90.00
_cell.angle_gamma   90.00
#
_symmetry.space_group_name_H-M   'P 1'
#
loop_
_entity.id
_entity.type
_entity.pdbx_description
1 polymer ?
#
loop_
_entity_poly.entity_id
_entity_poly.type
_entity_poly.pdbx_seq_one_letter_code
_entity_poly.pdbx_strand_id
1 'polypeptide(L)'
;MCRRRRRRSCLPAGDHVGRLRLHGGTGCRALARSAEAGGISVDAACPICGQVHPDALPELAFRRPDAVEALEPDERDGAVQESDYFCALRGERYFVSAALGLPVAGRADYTLRAWAELDEDNFYRVLAFWEDEGRVDRPTFDAVLANAIPGLPETTGLAVALTVVGPAQRPTLRIMDAAHLLHAEQTAGITPHRAGEYAAMIDGRLRVDAPAVTPAAND
;
A
#
# COMPACT_ATOMS: atom_id res chain seq x y z
N MET A 1 -65.39 -27.41 12.38
CA MET A 1 -65.51 -26.18 13.18
C MET A 1 -64.57 -25.13 12.58
N CYS A 2 -65.05 -24.29 11.65
CA CYS A 2 -65.49 -22.89 11.83
C CYS A 2 -64.33 -21.88 12.03
N ARG A 3 -63.83 -21.24 10.95
CA ARG A 3 -64.04 -19.83 10.49
C ARG A 3 -62.88 -18.90 10.87
N ARG A 4 -62.05 -18.43 9.91
CA ARG A 4 -62.14 -17.13 9.19
C ARG A 4 -62.46 -15.90 10.07
N ARG A 5 -61.55 -14.89 10.14
CA ARG A 5 -61.67 -13.57 9.46
C ARG A 5 -60.64 -12.51 9.94
N ARG A 6 -60.21 -11.71 8.96
CA ARG A 6 -59.48 -10.42 9.00
C ARG A 6 -60.25 -9.31 9.71
N ARG A 7 -59.57 -8.25 10.21
CA ARG A 7 -59.80 -6.78 10.04
C ARG A 7 -58.52 -6.03 10.47
N ARG A 8 -57.80 -5.24 9.67
CA ARG A 8 -58.01 -3.89 9.09
C ARG A 8 -58.16 -2.74 10.10
N SER A 9 -57.21 -1.80 9.98
CA SER A 9 -57.27 -0.33 10.08
C SER A 9 -57.63 0.33 11.41
N CYS A 10 -56.85 1.35 11.80
CA CYS A 10 -57.21 2.77 11.61
C CYS A 10 -56.09 3.72 12.10
N LEU A 11 -55.66 4.62 11.21
CA LEU A 11 -55.08 5.92 11.55
C LEU A 11 -56.15 6.82 12.20
N PRO A 12 -55.73 7.92 12.85
CA PRO A 12 -56.40 9.19 12.60
C PRO A 12 -55.44 10.31 12.21
N ALA A 13 -55.98 11.21 11.38
CA ALA A 13 -55.45 12.52 11.01
C ALA A 13 -55.92 13.58 12.01
N GLY A 14 -55.24 14.73 12.05
CA GLY A 14 -55.73 15.93 12.74
C GLY A 14 -54.72 17.08 12.76
N ASP A 15 -54.93 18.04 11.85
CA ASP A 15 -54.30 19.36 11.75
C ASP A 15 -54.49 20.23 13.00
N HIS A 16 -53.51 21.11 13.31
CA HIS A 16 -53.81 22.45 13.81
C HIS A 16 -52.74 23.49 13.40
N VAL A 17 -53.26 24.55 12.80
CA VAL A 17 -52.62 25.79 12.35
C VAL A 17 -52.19 26.65 13.53
N GLY A 18 -50.98 27.21 13.48
CA GLY A 18 -50.49 28.21 14.43
C GLY A 18 -49.48 29.17 13.79
N ARG A 19 -49.99 30.30 13.31
CA ARG A 19 -49.28 31.39 12.64
C ARG A 19 -48.64 32.32 13.69
N LEU A 20 -47.34 32.61 13.58
CA LEU A 20 -46.77 33.85 14.12
C LEU A 20 -45.75 34.41 13.12
N ARG A 21 -46.04 35.62 12.61
CA ARG A 21 -45.04 36.52 12.01
C ARG A 21 -44.41 37.33 13.15
N LEU A 22 -43.19 37.83 12.97
CA LEU A 22 -42.87 39.25 12.69
C LEU A 22 -41.34 39.44 12.59
N HIS A 23 -40.96 40.19 11.54
CA HIS A 23 -39.84 41.14 11.38
C HIS A 23 -38.41 40.69 11.73
N GLY A 24 -37.36 40.93 10.94
CA GLY A 24 -37.06 42.00 9.97
C GLY A 24 -35.57 42.30 10.18
N GLY A 25 -34.73 42.14 9.16
CA GLY A 25 -33.28 42.21 9.35
C GLY A 25 -32.53 42.28 8.03
N THR A 26 -32.02 43.47 7.75
CA THR A 26 -31.39 44.00 6.55
C THR A 26 -29.95 43.49 6.34
N GLY A 27 -29.54 43.32 5.08
CA GLY A 27 -28.13 43.22 4.65
C GLY A 27 -27.52 41.82 4.85
N CYS A 28 -26.73 41.27 3.94
CA CYS A 28 -25.84 41.87 2.97
C CYS A 28 -25.67 40.88 1.80
N ARG A 29 -25.91 41.35 0.57
CA ARG A 29 -25.63 40.60 -0.67
C ARG A 29 -24.10 40.56 -0.83
N ALA A 30 -23.45 39.58 -0.23
CA ALA A 30 -22.10 39.22 -0.63
C ALA A 30 -22.19 38.46 -1.95
N LEU A 31 -21.89 39.15 -3.04
CA LEU A 31 -21.61 38.55 -4.34
C LEU A 31 -20.44 37.58 -4.14
N ALA A 32 -20.76 36.30 -3.99
CA ALA A 32 -19.77 35.24 -4.08
C ALA A 32 -19.18 35.32 -5.49
N ARG A 33 -17.95 35.82 -5.58
CA ARG A 33 -17.15 35.75 -6.79
C ARG A 33 -16.93 34.26 -7.07
N SER A 34 -17.62 33.74 -8.08
CA SER A 34 -17.23 32.52 -8.77
C SER A 34 -15.85 32.76 -9.38
N ALA A 35 -14.80 32.39 -8.64
CA ALA A 35 -13.52 32.11 -9.24
C ALA A 35 -13.59 30.65 -9.68
N GLU A 36 -14.16 30.41 -10.85
CA GLU A 36 -13.96 29.17 -11.57
C GLU A 36 -12.49 29.14 -11.99
N ALA A 37 -11.63 28.67 -11.09
CA ALA A 37 -10.30 28.24 -11.47
C ALA A 37 -10.46 26.93 -12.23
N GLY A 38 -10.69 27.05 -13.54
CA GLY A 38 -10.40 25.99 -14.49
C GLY A 38 -8.90 25.69 -14.41
N GLY A 39 -8.54 24.79 -13.50
CA GLY A 39 -7.20 24.25 -13.41
C GLY A 39 -7.00 23.28 -14.55
N ILE A 40 -6.34 23.73 -15.60
CA ILE A 40 -5.61 22.82 -16.48
C ILE A 40 -4.54 22.21 -15.57
N SER A 41 -4.67 20.93 -15.21
CA SER A 41 -3.56 20.14 -14.70
C SER A 41 -2.55 20.02 -15.83
N VAL A 42 -1.70 21.04 -15.95
CA VAL A 42 -0.46 20.90 -16.69
C VAL A 42 0.37 19.99 -15.82
N ASP A 43 0.66 18.78 -16.29
CA ASP A 43 1.55 17.86 -15.60
C ASP A 43 2.90 18.57 -15.42
N ALA A 44 3.08 19.19 -14.25
CA ALA A 44 4.22 20.05 -14.01
C ALA A 44 5.45 19.16 -13.91
N ALA A 45 6.48 19.46 -14.71
CA ALA A 45 7.75 18.78 -14.63
C ALA A 45 8.29 18.87 -13.20
N CYS A 46 8.75 17.74 -12.69
CA CYS A 46 9.36 17.65 -11.38
C CYS A 46 10.55 18.63 -11.30
N PRO A 47 10.61 19.52 -10.30
CA PRO A 47 11.71 20.47 -10.19
C PRO A 47 13.05 19.81 -9.84
N ILE A 48 13.04 18.53 -9.45
CA ILE A 48 14.24 17.77 -9.06
C ILE A 48 14.87 17.08 -10.28
N CYS A 49 14.08 16.37 -11.09
CA CYS A 49 14.59 15.61 -12.24
C CYS A 49 14.16 16.12 -13.62
N GLY A 50 13.31 17.14 -13.68
CA GLY A 50 12.76 17.69 -14.93
C GLY A 50 11.75 16.78 -15.65
N GLN A 51 11.43 15.60 -15.09
CA GLN A 51 10.47 14.67 -15.68
C GLN A 51 9.05 14.93 -15.20
N VAL A 52 8.08 14.67 -16.06
CA VAL A 52 6.67 14.56 -15.67
C VAL A 52 6.43 13.16 -15.11
N HIS A 53 5.98 13.08 -13.87
CA HIS A 53 5.57 11.80 -13.27
C HIS A 53 4.06 11.60 -13.51
N PRO A 54 3.64 10.48 -14.13
CA PRO A 54 2.22 10.17 -14.26
C PRO A 54 1.56 10.00 -12.87
N ASP A 55 0.25 10.18 -12.82
CA ASP A 55 -0.54 10.00 -11.59
C ASP A 55 -0.42 8.59 -11.00
N ALA A 56 -0.31 7.58 -11.88
CA ALA A 56 -0.06 6.19 -11.52
C ALA A 56 1.34 5.78 -11.99
N LEU A 57 2.23 5.53 -11.03
CA LEU A 57 3.54 4.98 -11.28
C LEU A 57 3.50 3.45 -11.16
N PRO A 58 4.28 2.73 -11.98
CA PRO A 58 4.37 1.28 -11.87
C PRO A 58 5.05 0.86 -10.55
N GLU A 59 4.55 -0.22 -9.96
CA GLU A 59 5.07 -0.75 -8.69
C GLU A 59 6.48 -1.33 -8.85
N LEU A 60 7.36 -1.09 -7.87
CA LEU A 60 8.60 -1.83 -7.73
C LEU A 60 8.31 -3.16 -7.06
N ALA A 61 8.69 -4.23 -7.75
CA ALA A 61 8.08 -5.53 -7.56
C ALA A 61 9.12 -6.64 -7.62
N PHE A 62 9.51 -7.16 -6.45
CA PHE A 62 10.49 -8.24 -6.37
C PHE A 62 9.85 -9.55 -6.83
N ARG A 63 10.54 -10.24 -7.75
CA ARG A 63 10.08 -11.52 -8.28
C ARG A 63 10.16 -12.61 -7.21
N ARG A 64 11.20 -12.59 -6.38
CA ARG A 64 11.51 -13.61 -5.38
C ARG A 64 12.15 -12.99 -4.13
N PRO A 65 12.21 -13.72 -3.01
CA PRO A 65 13.11 -13.38 -1.91
C PRO A 65 14.57 -13.41 -2.37
N ASP A 66 15.43 -12.55 -1.83
CA ASP A 66 16.83 -12.44 -2.27
C ASP A 66 17.60 -13.76 -2.07
N ALA A 67 17.30 -14.49 -0.99
CA ALA A 67 17.89 -15.79 -0.73
C ALA A 67 17.58 -16.84 -1.81
N VAL A 68 16.43 -16.72 -2.48
CA VAL A 68 16.03 -17.60 -3.59
C VAL A 68 16.59 -17.09 -4.91
N GLU A 69 16.63 -15.78 -5.09
CA GLU A 69 17.23 -15.16 -6.27
C GLU A 69 18.73 -15.45 -6.37
N ALA A 70 19.43 -15.56 -5.24
CA ALA A 70 20.85 -15.89 -5.16
C ALA A 70 21.21 -17.35 -5.52
N LEU A 71 20.22 -18.25 -5.64
CA LEU A 71 20.47 -19.62 -6.07
C LEU A 71 20.68 -19.71 -7.57
N GLU A 72 21.56 -20.62 -7.99
CA GLU A 72 21.70 -20.98 -9.40
C GLU A 72 20.40 -21.60 -9.94
N PRO A 73 20.07 -21.42 -11.23
CA PRO A 73 18.82 -21.91 -11.80
C PRO A 73 18.55 -23.40 -11.54
N ASP A 74 19.56 -24.26 -11.74
CA ASP A 74 19.43 -25.71 -11.55
C ASP A 74 19.23 -26.10 -10.08
N GLU A 75 19.78 -25.32 -9.14
CA GLU A 75 19.59 -25.55 -7.71
C GLU A 75 18.16 -25.19 -7.29
N ARG A 76 17.58 -24.14 -7.91
CA ARG A 76 16.24 -23.66 -7.60
C ARG A 76 15.17 -24.72 -7.89
N ASP A 77 15.26 -25.42 -9.01
CA ASP A 77 14.24 -26.38 -9.47
C ASP A 77 13.96 -27.50 -8.45
N GLY A 78 14.97 -27.92 -7.68
CA GLY A 78 14.83 -28.94 -6.63
C GLY A 78 14.65 -28.38 -5.22
N ALA A 79 15.07 -27.14 -4.98
CA ALA A 79 15.13 -26.57 -3.63
C ALA A 79 13.95 -25.63 -3.31
N VAL A 80 13.17 -25.19 -4.30
CA VAL A 80 12.22 -24.09 -4.11
C VAL A 80 10.82 -24.48 -4.58
N GLN A 81 9.85 -24.28 -3.70
CA GLN A 81 8.43 -24.36 -4.02
C GLN A 81 7.88 -22.94 -4.02
N GLU A 82 7.50 -22.39 -5.17
CA GLU A 82 7.06 -21.00 -5.28
C GLU A 82 5.77 -20.82 -6.10
N SER A 83 5.07 -19.74 -5.78
CA SER A 83 3.93 -19.17 -6.48
C SER A 83 4.07 -17.63 -6.46
N ASP A 84 3.09 -16.90 -7.01
CA ASP A 84 3.11 -15.43 -7.00
C ASP A 84 3.05 -14.82 -5.59
N TYR A 85 2.62 -15.58 -4.58
CA TYR A 85 2.39 -15.09 -3.21
C TYR A 85 3.17 -15.84 -2.14
N PHE A 86 3.51 -17.10 -2.38
CA PHE A 86 4.15 -17.97 -1.39
C PHE A 86 5.41 -18.59 -1.95
N CYS A 87 6.43 -18.71 -1.12
CA CYS A 87 7.68 -19.38 -1.46
C CYS A 87 8.19 -20.15 -0.24
N ALA A 88 8.59 -21.40 -0.43
CA ALA A 88 9.29 -22.21 0.55
C ALA A 88 10.63 -22.65 -0.02
N LEU A 89 11.71 -22.32 0.70
CA LEU A 89 13.07 -22.71 0.36
C LEU A 89 13.48 -23.90 1.23
N ARG A 90 13.72 -25.03 0.57
CA ARG A 90 14.14 -26.33 1.15
C ARG A 90 13.21 -26.88 2.24
N GLY A 91 11.99 -26.36 2.36
CA GLY A 91 11.08 -26.69 3.46
C GLY A 91 11.57 -26.20 4.83
N GLU A 92 12.46 -25.21 4.86
CA GLU A 92 13.06 -24.68 6.09
C GLU A 92 12.80 -23.18 6.27
N ARG A 93 12.68 -22.45 5.16
CA ARG A 93 12.46 -21.00 5.16
C ARG A 93 11.22 -20.67 4.34
N TYR A 94 10.39 -19.81 4.89
CA TYR A 94 9.04 -19.59 4.39
C TYR A 94 8.78 -18.11 4.16
N PHE A 95 8.33 -17.76 2.96
CA PHE A 95 8.20 -16.38 2.52
C PHE A 95 6.82 -16.10 1.93
N VAL A 96 6.31 -14.90 2.22
CA VAL A 96 5.06 -14.39 1.68
C VAL A 96 5.30 -13.06 0.97
N SER A 97 4.82 -12.94 -0.27
CA SER A 97 4.83 -11.68 -1.01
C SER A 97 3.72 -10.75 -0.50
N ALA A 98 4.09 -9.52 -0.17
CA ALA A 98 3.18 -8.56 0.44
C ALA A 98 3.41 -7.15 -0.10
N ALA A 99 2.37 -6.33 -0.01
CA ALA A 99 2.37 -4.93 -0.44
C ALA A 99 2.84 -4.02 0.70
N LEU A 100 3.75 -3.11 0.40
CA LEU A 100 4.18 -2.04 1.27
C LEU A 100 3.76 -0.71 0.61
N GLY A 101 2.70 -0.12 1.14
CA GLY A 101 2.18 1.17 0.69
C GLY A 101 3.00 2.34 1.25
N LEU A 102 3.34 3.28 0.37
CA LEU A 102 4.02 4.53 0.69
C LEU A 102 3.11 5.70 0.29
N PRO A 103 2.59 6.48 1.26
CA PRO A 103 1.72 7.61 0.95
C PRO A 103 2.41 8.63 0.04
N VAL A 104 1.69 9.17 -0.95
CA VAL A 104 2.22 10.25 -1.81
C VAL A 104 1.30 11.45 -1.77
N ALA A 105 1.86 12.62 -1.45
CA ALA A 105 1.06 13.84 -1.31
C ALA A 105 0.28 14.17 -2.60
N GLY A 106 -1.04 14.32 -2.47
CA GLY A 106 -1.92 14.77 -3.55
C GLY A 106 -2.25 13.72 -4.61
N ARG A 107 -1.89 12.44 -4.42
CA ARG A 107 -2.22 11.34 -5.34
C ARG A 107 -2.33 10.00 -4.62
N ALA A 108 -2.55 8.92 -5.38
CA ALA A 108 -2.60 7.57 -4.83
C ALA A 108 -1.23 7.15 -4.24
N ASP A 109 -1.29 6.28 -3.22
CA ASP A 109 -0.11 5.69 -2.60
C ASP A 109 0.72 4.93 -3.63
N TYR A 110 2.04 5.03 -3.50
CA TYR A 110 2.97 4.22 -4.26
C TYR A 110 3.13 2.86 -3.57
N THR A 111 3.09 1.77 -4.34
CA THR A 111 3.19 0.42 -3.78
C THR A 111 4.54 -0.20 -4.13
N LEU A 112 5.24 -0.69 -3.11
CA LEU A 112 6.34 -1.63 -3.21
C LEU A 112 5.80 -3.03 -2.95
N ARG A 113 6.27 -4.03 -3.70
CA ARG A 113 5.91 -5.43 -3.47
C ARG A 113 7.17 -6.23 -3.18
N ALA A 114 7.30 -6.65 -1.93
CA ALA A 114 8.46 -7.35 -1.40
C ALA A 114 8.05 -8.64 -0.70
N TRP A 115 9.04 -9.46 -0.37
CA TRP A 115 8.87 -10.72 0.34
C TRP A 115 9.17 -10.53 1.82
N ALA A 116 8.36 -11.14 2.68
CA ALA A 116 8.61 -11.24 4.11
C ALA A 116 8.82 -12.71 4.50
N GLU A 117 9.86 -12.98 5.25
CA GLU A 117 10.16 -14.29 5.83
C GLU A 117 9.45 -14.43 7.18
N LEU A 118 8.77 -15.57 7.36
CA LEU A 118 8.10 -15.94 8.59
C LEU A 118 8.67 -17.25 9.13
N ASP A 119 8.48 -17.48 10.42
CA ASP A 119 8.55 -18.84 10.94
C ASP A 119 7.47 -19.73 10.30
N GLU A 120 7.70 -21.04 10.38
CA GLU A 120 6.86 -22.07 9.80
C GLU A 120 5.40 -21.99 10.28
N ASP A 121 5.19 -21.84 11.59
CA ASP A 121 3.86 -21.81 12.19
C ASP A 121 3.04 -20.62 11.66
N ASN A 122 3.65 -19.44 11.61
CA ASN A 122 3.01 -18.23 11.11
C ASN A 122 2.78 -18.30 9.60
N PHE A 123 3.70 -18.88 8.83
CA PHE A 123 3.49 -19.12 7.40
C PHE A 123 2.26 -20.00 7.13
N TYR A 124 2.15 -21.14 7.81
CA TYR A 124 1.00 -22.03 7.62
C TYR A 124 -0.31 -21.42 8.12
N ARG A 125 -0.26 -20.55 9.15
CA ARG A 125 -1.43 -19.75 9.54
C ARG A 125 -1.84 -18.82 8.41
N VAL A 126 -0.92 -18.07 7.80
CA VAL A 126 -1.23 -17.20 6.65
C VAL A 126 -1.83 -18.00 5.49
N LEU A 127 -1.27 -19.18 5.19
CA LEU A 127 -1.80 -20.06 4.13
C LEU A 127 -3.24 -20.51 4.44
N ALA A 128 -3.51 -20.95 5.67
CA ALA A 128 -4.86 -21.34 6.09
C ALA A 128 -5.86 -20.17 6.02
N PHE A 129 -5.41 -18.93 6.27
CA PHE A 129 -6.22 -17.73 6.08
C PHE A 129 -6.50 -17.42 4.61
N TRP A 130 -5.53 -17.69 3.74
CA TRP A 130 -5.65 -17.46 2.30
C TRP A 130 -6.72 -18.36 1.66
N GLU A 131 -6.82 -19.61 2.12
CA GLU A 131 -7.75 -20.62 1.60
C GLU A 131 -9.18 -20.52 2.17
N ASP A 132 -9.36 -19.88 3.33
CA ASP A 132 -10.66 -19.79 4.00
C ASP A 132 -11.43 -18.51 3.61
N GLU A 133 -12.24 -18.63 2.56
CA GLU A 133 -13.08 -17.53 2.03
C GLU A 133 -14.07 -16.93 3.05
N GLY A 134 -14.38 -17.64 4.14
CA GLY A 134 -15.32 -17.21 5.18
C GLY A 134 -14.70 -16.34 6.27
N ARG A 135 -13.37 -16.19 6.30
CA ARG A 135 -12.69 -15.44 7.36
C ARG A 135 -12.71 -13.93 7.11
N VAL A 136 -13.06 -13.22 8.17
CA VAL A 136 -13.18 -11.75 8.21
C VAL A 136 -12.14 -11.11 9.12
N ASP A 137 -11.43 -11.91 9.91
CA ASP A 137 -10.37 -11.43 10.77
C ASP A 137 -9.12 -11.09 9.96
N ARG A 138 -8.38 -10.11 10.48
CA ARG A 138 -7.19 -9.53 9.84
C ARG A 138 -6.00 -9.70 10.76
N PRO A 139 -5.49 -10.94 10.93
CA PRO A 139 -4.37 -11.21 11.81
C PRO A 139 -3.11 -10.52 11.30
N THR A 140 -2.27 -10.14 12.25
CA THR A 140 -0.93 -9.62 12.00
C THR A 140 0.10 -10.62 12.55
N PHE A 141 1.17 -10.82 11.80
CA PHE A 141 2.26 -11.74 12.09
C PHE A 141 3.58 -10.99 12.10
N ASP A 142 4.46 -11.36 13.02
CA ASP A 142 5.84 -10.89 13.00
C ASP A 142 6.59 -11.60 11.88
N ALA A 143 7.42 -10.83 11.16
CA ALA A 143 8.19 -11.30 10.03
C ALA A 143 9.44 -10.45 9.86
N VAL A 144 10.32 -10.85 8.95
CA VAL A 144 11.47 -10.03 8.53
C VAL A 144 11.43 -9.81 7.02
N LEU A 145 11.80 -8.61 6.56
CA LEU A 145 11.84 -8.32 5.13
C LEU A 145 12.97 -9.13 4.46
N ALA A 146 12.68 -9.76 3.33
CA ALA A 146 13.56 -10.70 2.64
C ALA A 146 14.14 -10.15 1.33
N ASN A 147 14.02 -8.84 1.10
CA ASN A 147 14.59 -8.16 -0.05
C ASN A 147 15.39 -6.92 0.35
N ALA A 148 16.52 -6.71 -0.32
CA ALA A 148 17.27 -5.47 -0.36
C ALA A 148 16.59 -4.50 -1.33
N ILE A 149 16.02 -3.41 -0.81
CA ILE A 149 15.35 -2.39 -1.59
C ILE A 149 16.39 -1.35 -2.04
N PRO A 150 16.61 -1.17 -3.35
CA PRO A 150 17.62 -0.24 -3.83
C PRO A 150 17.35 1.20 -3.40
N GLY A 151 18.42 1.95 -3.15
CA GLY A 151 18.32 3.36 -2.74
C GLY A 151 17.92 3.58 -1.28
N LEU A 152 18.00 2.54 -0.44
CA LEU A 152 17.81 2.60 1.01
C LEU A 152 19.01 1.97 1.74
N PRO A 153 19.18 2.23 3.06
CA PRO A 153 20.02 1.40 3.91
C PRO A 153 19.56 -0.07 3.90
N GLU A 154 20.36 -0.97 4.45
CA GLU A 154 20.06 -2.42 4.46
C GLU A 154 18.62 -2.70 4.92
N THR A 155 17.84 -3.31 4.03
CA THR A 155 16.44 -3.64 4.30
C THR A 155 16.22 -5.12 4.56
N THR A 156 17.15 -5.99 4.17
CA THR A 156 17.07 -7.43 4.45
C THR A 156 17.20 -7.66 5.94
N GLY A 157 16.29 -8.45 6.51
CA GLY A 157 16.25 -8.71 7.94
C GLY A 157 15.56 -7.62 8.79
N LEU A 158 15.06 -6.54 8.18
CA LEU A 158 14.27 -5.55 8.93
C LEU A 158 13.00 -6.19 9.50
N ALA A 159 12.73 -5.93 10.77
CA ALA A 159 11.50 -6.38 11.41
C ALA A 159 10.28 -5.71 10.76
N VAL A 160 9.32 -6.53 10.33
CA VAL A 160 8.07 -6.09 9.73
C VAL A 160 6.88 -6.82 10.34
N ALA A 161 5.74 -6.17 10.34
CA ALA A 161 4.45 -6.77 10.68
C ALA A 161 3.67 -7.04 9.39
N LEU A 162 3.40 -8.31 9.11
CA LEU A 162 2.61 -8.75 7.96
C LEU A 162 1.14 -8.89 8.38
N THR A 163 0.24 -8.16 7.72
CA THR A 163 -1.19 -8.21 8.01
C THR A 163 -1.96 -8.82 6.85
N VAL A 164 -2.71 -9.88 7.13
CA VAL A 164 -3.65 -10.45 6.16
C VAL A 164 -4.89 -9.56 6.10
N VAL A 165 -5.29 -9.15 4.90
CA VAL A 165 -6.39 -8.18 4.71
C VAL A 165 -7.71 -8.84 4.29
N GLY A 166 -7.64 -10.05 3.75
CA GLY A 166 -8.76 -10.89 3.35
C GLY A 166 -8.31 -12.16 2.61
N PRO A 167 -9.24 -13.10 2.34
CA PRO A 167 -8.96 -14.32 1.58
C PRO A 167 -8.57 -13.99 0.14
N ALA A 168 -7.58 -14.70 -0.39
CA ALA A 168 -7.00 -14.45 -1.71
C ALA A 168 -6.55 -12.98 -1.97
N GLN A 169 -6.36 -12.19 -0.92
CA GLN A 169 -5.90 -10.80 -1.01
C GLN A 169 -4.46 -10.69 -0.52
N ARG A 170 -3.63 -9.99 -1.30
CA ARG A 170 -2.23 -9.77 -0.97
C ARG A 170 -2.11 -9.14 0.43
N PRO A 171 -1.31 -9.72 1.35
CA PRO A 171 -1.06 -9.13 2.65
C PRO A 171 -0.35 -7.78 2.54
N THR A 172 -0.38 -7.01 3.62
CA THR A 172 0.34 -5.73 3.72
C THR A 172 1.48 -5.79 4.72
N LEU A 173 2.54 -5.02 4.48
CA LEU A 173 3.69 -4.90 5.37
C LEU A 173 3.69 -3.55 6.08
N ARG A 174 4.03 -3.58 7.37
CA ARG A 174 4.39 -2.39 8.15
C ARG A 174 5.81 -2.55 8.70
N ILE A 175 6.67 -1.56 8.46
CA ILE A 175 8.03 -1.54 8.99
C ILE A 175 7.98 -1.22 10.48
N MET A 176 8.65 -2.05 11.30
CA MET A 176 8.63 -1.93 12.75
C MET A 176 9.79 -1.11 13.30
N ASP A 177 10.91 -1.03 12.58
CA ASP A 177 12.06 -0.22 12.98
C ASP A 177 11.84 1.27 12.71
N ALA A 178 11.51 2.01 13.77
CA ALA A 178 11.25 3.45 13.71
C ALA A 178 12.46 4.30 13.31
N ALA A 179 13.68 3.78 13.44
CA ALA A 179 14.90 4.49 13.06
C ALA A 179 15.23 4.32 11.56
N HIS A 180 14.59 3.37 10.88
CA HIS A 180 14.89 3.06 9.50
C HIS A 180 14.21 4.05 8.53
N LEU A 181 14.93 4.42 7.46
CA LEU A 181 14.46 5.39 6.46
C LEU A 181 13.13 4.95 5.80
N LEU A 182 12.99 3.65 5.51
CA LEU A 182 11.75 3.08 4.97
C LEU A 182 10.55 3.21 5.92
N HIS A 183 10.76 3.20 7.24
CA HIS A 183 9.69 3.47 8.19
C HIS A 183 9.25 4.93 8.12
N ALA A 184 10.20 5.86 8.03
CA ALA A 184 9.89 7.28 7.84
C ALA A 184 9.12 7.51 6.54
N GLU A 185 9.54 6.89 5.43
CA GLU A 185 8.83 6.97 4.16
C GLU A 185 7.42 6.35 4.22
N GLN A 186 7.24 5.24 4.93
CA GLN A 186 5.93 4.60 5.09
C GLN A 186 4.97 5.42 5.96
N THR A 187 5.49 6.12 6.98
CA THR A 187 4.65 6.83 7.96
C THR A 187 4.40 8.29 7.60
N ALA A 188 5.43 8.99 7.10
CA ALA A 188 5.33 10.40 6.70
C ALA A 188 4.99 10.58 5.22
N GLY A 189 5.11 9.51 4.42
CA GLY A 189 4.94 9.54 2.98
C GLY A 189 6.21 9.94 2.23
N ILE A 190 6.14 9.85 0.91
CA ILE A 190 7.21 10.17 -0.02
C ILE A 190 6.77 11.26 -1.02
N THR A 191 7.76 11.90 -1.64
CA THR A 191 7.49 12.88 -2.70
C THR A 191 7.15 12.17 -4.01
N PRO A 192 6.49 12.87 -4.96
CA PRO A 192 6.28 12.36 -6.30
C PRO A 192 7.56 11.90 -7.01
N HIS A 193 8.65 12.64 -6.76
CA HIS A 193 9.98 12.32 -7.27
C HIS A 193 10.52 11.01 -6.71
N ARG A 194 10.46 10.83 -5.38
CA ARG A 194 10.93 9.61 -4.70
C ARG A 194 10.18 8.36 -5.18
N ALA A 195 8.87 8.46 -5.38
CA ALA A 195 8.10 7.38 -5.99
C ALA A 195 8.55 7.11 -7.44
N GLY A 196 8.92 8.15 -8.18
CA GLY A 196 9.51 8.02 -9.52
C GLY A 196 10.86 7.31 -9.52
N GLU A 197 11.70 7.53 -8.49
CA GLU A 197 12.95 6.79 -8.30
C GLU A 197 12.68 5.29 -8.13
N TYR A 198 11.74 4.91 -7.25
CA TYR A 198 11.35 3.51 -7.10
C TYR A 198 10.79 2.90 -8.39
N ALA A 199 9.93 3.64 -9.09
CA ALA A 199 9.35 3.19 -10.35
C ALA A 199 10.41 2.98 -11.46
N ALA A 200 11.51 3.72 -11.41
CA ALA A 200 12.62 3.53 -12.34
C ALA A 200 13.48 2.28 -12.04
N MET A 201 13.30 1.63 -10.88
CA MET A 201 14.09 0.47 -10.45
C MET A 201 13.53 -0.88 -10.93
N ILE A 202 12.42 -0.88 -11.69
CA ILE A 202 11.62 -2.06 -12.04
C ILE A 202 12.39 -3.17 -12.78
N ASP A 203 13.53 -2.86 -13.40
CA ASP A 203 14.22 -3.81 -14.27
C ASP A 203 15.37 -4.60 -13.64
N GLY A 204 15.76 -4.39 -12.38
CA GLY A 204 16.84 -5.17 -11.73
C GLY A 204 18.17 -5.23 -12.51
N ARG A 205 18.34 -4.39 -13.54
CA ARG A 205 19.41 -4.44 -14.55
C ARG A 205 20.22 -3.16 -14.65
N LEU A 206 19.82 -2.06 -14.02
CA LEU A 206 20.77 -0.99 -13.76
C LEU A 206 21.50 -1.31 -12.46
N ARG A 207 22.69 -1.88 -12.61
CA ARG A 207 23.82 -1.51 -11.76
C ARG A 207 23.83 0.01 -11.67
N VAL A 208 23.53 0.55 -10.50
CA VAL A 208 23.92 1.92 -10.20
C VAL A 208 25.43 1.83 -10.02
N ASP A 209 26.19 2.02 -11.09
CA ASP A 209 27.59 2.39 -10.93
C ASP A 209 27.58 3.68 -10.10
N ALA A 210 28.04 3.57 -8.85
CA ALA A 210 28.30 4.73 -8.03
C ALA A 210 29.16 5.70 -8.84
N PRO A 211 28.84 7.01 -8.90
CA PRO A 211 29.74 7.94 -9.55
C PRO A 211 31.09 7.82 -8.85
N ALA A 212 32.14 7.55 -9.63
CA ALA A 212 33.51 7.61 -9.15
C ALA A 212 33.73 9.00 -8.56
N VAL A 213 33.71 9.08 -7.22
CA VAL A 213 34.25 10.23 -6.50
C VAL A 213 35.72 10.27 -6.86
N THR A 214 36.06 11.16 -7.78
CA THR A 214 37.46 11.51 -8.03
C THR A 214 37.90 12.29 -6.80
N PRO A 215 38.88 11.84 -6.00
CA PRO A 215 39.43 12.70 -4.97
C PRO A 215 40.07 13.89 -5.68
N ALA A 216 39.61 15.09 -5.34
CA ALA A 216 40.27 16.32 -5.74
C ALA A 216 41.73 16.24 -5.28
N ALA A 217 42.65 16.40 -6.24
CA ALA A 217 44.06 16.54 -5.97
C ALA A 217 44.26 17.80 -5.11
N ASN A 218 44.92 17.64 -3.96
CA ASN A 218 45.50 18.76 -3.24
C ASN A 218 46.76 19.22 -3.98
N ASP A 219 46.81 20.49 -4.32
CA ASP A 219 48.02 21.25 -4.69
C ASP A 219 48.45 22.07 -3.46
#